data_AF-A0A524M0V5-F1
#
_entry.id   AF-A0A524M0V5-F1
#
_cell.length_a   1.000
_cell.length_b   1.000
_cell.length_c   1.000
_cell.angle_alpha   90.00
_cell.angle_beta   90.00
_cell.angle_gamma   90.00
#
_symmetry.space_group_name_H-M   'P 1'
#
loop_
_entity.id
_entity.type
_entity.pdbx_description
1 polymer ?
#
loop_
_entity_poly.entity_id
_entity_poly.type
_entity_poly.pdbx_seq_one_letter_code
_entity_poly.pdbx_strand_id
1 'polypeptide(L)'
;MKLGFDIHGVIDTFGVFQSLINKLLRDNEIEVHVISGLSRSEADEQIGHLIDLNRITSYFSIADYLESRDDVVVTWIDGMPWADETAWNRAKADYCDEVGIDIMFDDSQSYVETFHNIKTIYCQIHNRDRIQYFDKKVK
;
A
#
# COMPACT_ATOMS: atom_id res chain seq x y z
N MET A 1 18.17 -4.33 0.95
CA MET A 1 17.25 -3.84 -0.11
C MET A 1 15.84 -3.87 0.48
N LYS A 2 15.05 -2.82 0.26
CA LYS A 2 13.70 -2.66 0.82
C LYS A 2 12.65 -2.58 -0.27
N LEU A 3 11.66 -3.44 -0.23
CA LEU A 3 10.63 -3.57 -1.26
C LEU A 3 9.25 -3.33 -0.66
N GLY A 4 8.48 -2.42 -1.25
CA GLY A 4 7.09 -2.13 -0.90
C GLY A 4 6.13 -2.79 -1.88
N PHE A 5 5.05 -3.38 -1.35
CA PHE A 5 3.99 -4.00 -2.15
C PHE A 5 2.62 -3.48 -1.71
N ASP A 6 1.82 -3.01 -2.66
CA ASP A 6 0.40 -2.77 -2.46
C ASP A 6 -0.38 -4.08 -2.34
N ILE A 7 -1.56 -4.03 -1.73
CA ILE A 7 -2.48 -5.17 -1.67
C ILE A 7 -3.36 -5.20 -2.92
N HIS A 8 -4.17 -4.16 -3.11
CA HIS A 8 -5.20 -4.14 -4.14
C HIS A 8 -4.60 -3.94 -5.52
N GLY A 9 -4.96 -4.81 -6.46
CA GLY A 9 -4.41 -4.73 -7.81
C GLY A 9 -2.96 -5.23 -7.92
N VAL A 10 -2.38 -5.74 -6.83
CA VAL A 10 -1.01 -6.28 -6.79
C VAL A 10 -0.99 -7.66 -6.13
N ILE A 11 -0.97 -7.75 -4.80
CA ILE A 11 -0.88 -9.03 -4.08
C ILE A 11 -2.15 -9.86 -4.26
N ASP A 12 -3.32 -9.22 -4.13
CA ASP A 12 -4.61 -9.91 -4.24
C ASP A 12 -4.96 -10.31 -5.69
N THR A 13 -4.28 -9.70 -6.67
CA THR A 13 -4.61 -9.82 -8.09
C THR A 13 -3.67 -10.74 -8.85
N PHE A 14 -2.35 -10.62 -8.63
CA PHE A 14 -1.36 -11.37 -9.41
C PHE A 14 -0.55 -12.35 -8.55
N GLY A 15 -0.72 -13.65 -8.83
CA GLY A 15 0.02 -14.74 -8.15
C GLY A 15 1.55 -14.66 -8.28
N VAL A 16 2.07 -13.89 -9.23
CA VAL A 16 3.52 -13.62 -9.35
C VAL A 16 4.05 -12.84 -8.16
N PHE A 17 3.30 -11.85 -7.63
CA PHE A 17 3.73 -11.07 -6.47
C PHE A 17 3.63 -11.89 -5.18
N GLN A 18 2.60 -12.72 -5.05
CA GLN A 18 2.49 -13.69 -3.94
C GLN A 18 3.70 -14.62 -3.91
N SER A 19 4.04 -15.20 -5.08
CA SER A 19 5.19 -16.11 -5.22
C SER A 19 6.53 -15.40 -4.97
N LEU A 20 6.67 -14.16 -5.47
CA LEU A 20 7.84 -13.33 -5.26
C LEU A 20 8.03 -13.02 -3.77
N ILE A 21 7.01 -12.48 -3.11
CA ILE A 21 7.03 -12.15 -1.68
C ILE A 21 7.41 -13.38 -0.86
N ASN A 22 6.73 -14.52 -1.05
CA ASN A 22 7.03 -15.75 -0.32
C ASN A 22 8.46 -16.28 -0.53
N LYS A 23 9.10 -15.94 -1.66
CA LYS A 23 10.53 -16.22 -1.89
C LYS A 23 11.42 -15.22 -1.16
N LEU A 24 11.11 -13.92 -1.24
CA LEU A 24 11.85 -12.83 -0.59
C LEU A 24 11.85 -12.97 0.94
N LEU A 25 10.74 -13.42 1.54
CA LEU A 25 10.62 -13.65 2.99
C LEU A 25 11.58 -14.72 3.54
N ARG A 26 12.28 -15.46 2.68
CA ARG A 26 13.31 -16.44 3.07
C ARG A 26 14.71 -15.83 3.13
N ASP A 27 14.87 -14.61 2.65
CA ASP A 27 16.12 -13.87 2.61
C ASP A 27 16.11 -12.80 3.69
N ASN A 28 17.03 -12.91 4.66
CA ASN A 28 17.10 -11.99 5.80
C ASN A 28 17.77 -10.65 5.45
N GLU A 29 18.36 -10.50 4.25
CA GLU A 29 18.98 -9.26 3.79
C GLU A 29 18.00 -8.37 2.99
N ILE A 30 16.78 -8.87 2.76
CA ILE A 30 15.71 -8.17 2.05
C ILE A 30 14.61 -7.79 3.04
N GLU A 31 14.29 -6.51 3.10
CA GLU A 31 13.15 -6.01 3.85
C GLU A 31 11.91 -5.99 2.95
N VAL A 32 10.83 -6.60 3.41
CA VAL A 32 9.56 -6.66 2.69
C VAL A 32 8.51 -5.86 3.46
N HIS A 33 7.96 -4.85 2.81
CA HIS A 33 6.94 -3.97 3.38
C HIS A 33 5.64 -4.16 2.61
N VAL A 34 4.53 -4.31 3.33
CA VAL A 34 3.18 -4.28 2.74
C VAL A 34 2.58 -2.92 3.07
N ILE A 35 2.13 -2.19 2.05
CA ILE A 35 1.74 -0.78 2.15
C ILE A 35 0.36 -0.62 1.50
N SER A 36 -0.69 -0.47 2.30
CA SER A 36 -2.09 -0.54 1.86
C SER A 36 -2.96 0.54 2.50
N GLY A 37 -4.14 0.77 1.91
CA GLY A 37 -5.20 1.55 2.56
C GLY A 37 -5.96 0.80 3.66
N LEU A 38 -5.82 -0.53 3.72
CA LEU A 38 -6.49 -1.39 4.69
C LEU A 38 -5.81 -1.37 6.06
N SER A 39 -6.60 -1.60 7.12
CA SER A 39 -6.04 -1.96 8.42
C SER A 39 -5.31 -3.30 8.35
N ARG A 40 -4.42 -3.56 9.33
CA ARG A 40 -3.67 -4.81 9.41
C ARG A 40 -4.59 -6.04 9.54
N SER A 41 -5.68 -5.93 10.29
CA SER A 41 -6.64 -7.03 10.46
C SER A 41 -7.34 -7.38 9.15
N GLU A 42 -7.79 -6.37 8.41
CA GLU A 42 -8.44 -6.59 7.10
C GLU A 42 -7.48 -7.20 6.08
N ALA A 43 -6.21 -6.76 6.09
CA ALA A 43 -5.19 -7.37 5.25
C ALA A 43 -4.92 -8.84 5.61
N ASP A 44 -4.94 -9.21 6.88
CA ASP A 44 -4.77 -10.61 7.29
C ASP A 44 -5.91 -11.49 6.79
N GLU A 45 -7.16 -11.02 6.92
CA GLU A 45 -8.34 -11.69 6.37
C GLU A 45 -8.25 -11.85 4.85
N GLN A 46 -7.80 -10.80 4.14
CA GLN A 46 -7.80 -10.78 2.69
C GLN A 46 -6.64 -11.53 2.05
N ILE A 47 -5.42 -11.38 2.57
CA ILE A 47 -4.19 -11.91 1.93
C ILE A 47 -3.31 -12.77 2.84
N GLY A 48 -3.67 -12.98 4.12
CA GLY A 48 -2.90 -13.83 5.04
C GLY A 48 -2.82 -15.30 4.61
N HIS A 49 -3.75 -15.75 3.76
CA HIS A 49 -3.70 -17.07 3.13
C HIS A 49 -2.79 -17.13 1.88
N LEU A 50 -2.34 -15.99 1.36
CA LEU A 50 -1.50 -15.87 0.16
C LEU A 50 -0.04 -15.64 0.52
N ILE A 51 0.22 -14.84 1.56
CA ILE A 51 1.56 -14.52 2.07
C ILE A 51 1.59 -14.55 3.60
N ASP A 52 2.75 -14.86 4.17
CA ASP A 52 2.94 -14.86 5.63
C ASP A 52 3.21 -13.43 6.15
N LEU A 53 2.14 -12.72 6.51
CA LEU A 53 2.22 -11.35 7.06
C LEU A 53 3.00 -11.26 8.39
N ASN A 54 3.26 -12.37 9.08
CA ASN A 54 4.06 -12.33 10.31
C ASN A 54 5.56 -12.30 10.04
N ARG A 55 5.97 -12.55 8.78
CA ARG A 55 7.38 -12.57 8.36
C ARG A 55 7.81 -11.33 7.57
N ILE A 56 6.87 -10.50 7.14
CA ILE A 56 7.20 -9.21 6.52
C ILE A 56 7.91 -8.32 7.54
N THR A 57 8.73 -7.39 7.05
CA THR A 57 9.44 -6.42 7.88
C THR A 57 8.48 -5.43 8.52
N SER A 58 7.51 -4.94 7.75
CA SER A 58 6.54 -3.97 8.24
C SER A 58 5.24 -4.00 7.45
N TYR A 59 4.16 -3.60 8.12
CA TYR A 59 2.87 -3.31 7.50
C TYR A 59 2.56 -1.83 7.72
N PHE A 60 2.20 -1.12 6.66
CA PHE A 60 1.76 0.27 6.72
C PHE A 60 0.31 0.39 6.22
N SER A 61 -0.54 0.96 7.07
CA SER A 61 -1.93 1.33 6.75
C SER A 61 -1.98 2.84 6.52
N ILE A 62 -2.46 3.27 5.35
CA ILE A 62 -2.72 4.70 5.09
C ILE A 62 -3.74 5.24 6.08
N ALA A 63 -4.80 4.48 6.37
CA ALA A 63 -5.85 4.91 7.30
C ALA A 63 -5.27 5.18 8.69
N ASP A 64 -4.56 4.21 9.27
CA ASP A 64 -3.98 4.33 10.62
C ASP A 64 -2.95 5.48 10.66
N TYR A 65 -2.15 5.63 9.60
CA TYR A 65 -1.20 6.73 9.49
C TYR A 65 -1.88 8.09 9.48
N LEU A 66 -2.92 8.27 8.67
CA LEU A 66 -3.66 9.53 8.59
C LEU A 66 -4.47 9.81 9.87
N GLU A 67 -5.02 8.79 10.52
CA GLU A 67 -5.69 8.94 11.82
C GLU A 67 -4.74 9.37 12.94
N SER A 68 -3.45 9.00 12.84
CA SER A 68 -2.42 9.41 13.80
C SER A 68 -1.97 10.86 13.65
N ARG A 69 -2.40 11.55 12.59
CA ARG A 69 -1.98 12.91 12.24
C ARG A 69 -2.99 13.94 12.74
N ASP A 70 -2.52 14.93 13.49
CA ASP A 70 -3.36 16.02 13.99
C ASP A 70 -3.85 16.98 12.88
N ASP A 71 -3.21 16.98 11.71
CA ASP A 71 -3.49 17.89 10.59
C ASP A 71 -4.47 17.32 9.55
N VAL A 72 -4.93 16.08 9.70
CA VAL A 72 -5.82 15.39 8.75
C VAL A 72 -7.03 14.83 9.47
N VAL A 73 -8.22 15.02 8.88
CA VAL A 73 -9.46 14.40 9.38
C VAL A 73 -9.77 13.17 8.54
N VAL A 74 -9.86 12.01 9.19
CA VAL A 74 -10.33 10.77 8.58
C VAL A 74 -11.80 10.56 8.94
N THR A 75 -12.64 10.32 7.93
CA THR A 75 -14.07 10.04 8.07
C THR A 75 -14.37 8.64 7.58
N TRP A 76 -15.10 7.87 8.37
CA TRP A 76 -15.51 6.51 8.00
C TRP A 76 -16.93 6.52 7.41
N ILE A 77 -17.07 6.10 6.16
CA ILE A 77 -18.36 6.01 5.45
C ILE A 77 -18.54 4.58 4.96
N ASP A 78 -19.60 3.92 5.41
CA ASP A 78 -19.88 2.50 5.08
C ASP A 78 -18.69 1.56 5.36
N GLY A 79 -17.90 1.85 6.41
CA GLY A 79 -16.70 1.07 6.77
C GLY A 79 -15.45 1.39 5.95
N MET A 80 -15.51 2.35 5.04
CA MET A 80 -14.35 2.81 4.26
C MET A 80 -13.78 4.12 4.81
N PRO A 81 -12.46 4.24 4.96
CA PRO A 81 -11.82 5.48 5.39
C PRO A 81 -11.73 6.48 4.23
N TRP A 82 -12.10 7.73 4.50
CA TRP A 82 -11.98 8.86 3.59
C TRP A 82 -11.19 9.98 4.26
N ALA A 83 -10.26 10.58 3.54
CA ALA A 83 -9.46 11.70 4.02
C ALA A 83 -9.24 12.71 2.90
N ASP A 84 -8.55 13.81 3.21
CA ASP A 84 -8.05 14.72 2.17
C ASP A 84 -7.28 13.95 1.10
N GLU A 85 -7.65 14.17 -0.17
CA GLU A 85 -7.11 13.43 -1.32
C GLU A 85 -5.59 13.62 -1.46
N THR A 86 -5.08 14.81 -1.15
CA THR A 86 -3.64 15.07 -1.24
C THR A 86 -2.89 14.32 -0.14
N ALA A 87 -3.39 14.34 1.09
CA ALA A 87 -2.82 13.57 2.19
C ALA A 87 -2.86 12.06 1.90
N TRP A 88 -3.98 11.55 1.40
CA TRP A 88 -4.14 10.14 1.02
C TRP A 88 -3.16 9.72 -0.08
N ASN A 89 -3.11 10.47 -1.19
CA ASN A 89 -2.28 10.14 -2.33
C ASN A 89 -0.77 10.22 -2.01
N ARG A 90 -0.38 11.02 -1.02
CA ARG A 90 1.01 11.15 -0.58
C ARG A 90 1.44 10.13 0.45
N ALA A 91 0.52 9.58 1.26
CA ALA A 91 0.87 8.75 2.41
C ALA A 91 1.84 7.60 2.10
N LYS A 92 1.66 6.89 0.97
CA LYS A 92 2.60 5.83 0.55
C LYS A 92 3.99 6.37 0.21
N ALA A 93 4.05 7.49 -0.52
CA ALA A 93 5.31 8.12 -0.91
C ALA A 93 6.05 8.65 0.33
N ASP A 94 5.34 9.31 1.25
CA ASP A 94 5.90 9.83 2.50
C ASP A 94 6.48 8.68 3.36
N TYR A 95 5.76 7.56 3.51
CA TYR A 95 6.29 6.35 4.17
C TYR A 95 7.51 5.77 3.45
N CYS A 96 7.46 5.69 2.12
CA CYS A 96 8.57 5.16 1.33
C CYS A 96 9.84 5.99 1.49
N ASP A 97 9.73 7.31 1.53
CA ASP A 97 10.87 8.22 1.73
C ASP A 97 11.43 8.12 3.15
N GLU A 98 10.55 8.09 4.16
CA GLU A 98 10.95 7.99 5.57
C GLU A 98 11.71 6.70 5.87
N VAL A 99 11.22 5.56 5.37
CA VAL A 99 11.79 4.24 5.64
C VAL A 99 12.92 3.88 4.67
N GLY A 100 13.04 4.62 3.57
CA GLY A 100 14.02 4.37 2.50
C GLY A 100 13.68 3.14 1.68
N ILE A 101 12.42 2.99 1.23
CA ILE A 101 12.00 1.94 0.32
C ILE A 101 12.72 2.11 -1.02
N ASP A 102 13.34 1.05 -1.55
CA ASP A 102 14.07 1.09 -2.82
C ASP A 102 13.10 1.02 -4.01
N ILE A 103 12.12 0.10 -3.96
CA ILE A 103 11.13 -0.14 -5.03
C ILE A 103 9.74 -0.31 -4.42
N MET A 104 8.75 0.41 -4.94
CA MET A 104 7.34 0.27 -4.59
C MET A 104 6.55 -0.32 -5.78
N PHE A 105 5.84 -1.43 -5.56
CA PHE A 105 4.94 -2.03 -6.54
C PHE A 105 3.48 -1.69 -6.21
N ASP A 106 2.81 -0.96 -7.11
CA ASP A 106 1.45 -0.46 -6.90
C ASP A 106 0.76 -0.29 -8.26
N ASP A 107 -0.55 -0.49 -8.34
CA ASP A 107 -1.32 -0.40 -9.59
C ASP A 107 -1.88 1.01 -9.87
N SER A 108 -1.81 1.90 -8.88
CA SER A 108 -2.45 3.19 -8.89
C SER A 108 -1.74 4.17 -9.82
N GLN A 109 -2.50 4.75 -10.75
CA GLN A 109 -1.97 5.80 -11.63
C GLN A 109 -1.82 7.14 -10.90
N SER A 110 -2.71 7.44 -9.94
CA SER A 110 -2.69 8.70 -9.18
C SER A 110 -1.44 8.86 -8.32
N TYR A 111 -0.84 7.77 -7.84
CA TYR A 111 0.35 7.84 -7.00
C TYR A 111 1.63 8.07 -7.78
N VAL A 112 1.68 7.84 -9.10
CA VAL A 112 2.90 8.10 -9.90
C VAL A 112 3.41 9.53 -9.69
N GLU A 113 2.49 10.49 -9.62
CA GLU A 113 2.79 11.89 -9.42
C GLU A 113 3.27 12.23 -7.99
N THR A 114 3.19 11.33 -7.02
CA THR A 114 3.68 11.59 -5.65
C THR A 114 5.10 11.10 -5.40
N PHE A 115 5.62 10.22 -6.27
CA PHE A 115 6.95 9.61 -6.13
C PHE A 115 8.07 10.37 -6.89
N HIS A 116 7.76 11.45 -7.61
CA HIS A 116 8.74 12.16 -8.46
C HIS A 116 9.89 12.85 -7.70
N ASN A 117 9.70 13.17 -6.42
CA ASN A 117 10.67 13.90 -5.59
C ASN A 117 11.36 13.04 -4.52
N ILE A 118 11.20 11.72 -4.56
CA ILE A 118 11.81 10.79 -3.61
C ILE A 118 12.69 9.79 -4.35
N LYS A 119 13.55 9.07 -3.61
CA LYS A 119 14.49 8.12 -4.23
C LYS A 119 13.85 6.79 -4.62
N THR A 120 12.71 6.46 -4.04
CA THR A 120 12.00 5.20 -4.29
C THR A 120 11.60 5.07 -5.76
N ILE A 121 11.92 3.93 -6.37
CA ILE A 121 11.47 3.59 -7.71
C ILE A 121 10.02 3.14 -7.63
N TYR A 122 9.11 3.94 -8.19
CA TYR A 122 7.71 3.55 -8.32
C TYR A 122 7.51 2.65 -9.55
N CYS A 123 7.18 1.39 -9.32
CA CYS A 123 6.89 0.40 -10.35
C CYS A 123 5.37 0.27 -10.51
N GLN A 124 4.81 1.01 -11.46
CA GLN A 124 3.39 0.95 -11.75
C GLN A 124 3.02 -0.40 -12.38
N ILE A 125 2.12 -1.14 -11.72
CA ILE A 125 1.58 -2.39 -12.23
C ILE A 125 0.37 -2.11 -13.10
N HIS A 126 0.41 -2.59 -14.34
CA HIS A 126 -0.71 -2.41 -15.27
C HIS A 126 -1.78 -3.47 -15.03
N ASN A 127 -2.71 -3.19 -14.13
CA ASN A 127 -3.90 -3.99 -13.89
C ASN A 127 -5.05 -3.59 -14.81
N ARG A 128 -5.39 -4.43 -15.81
CA ARG A 128 -6.45 -4.13 -16.78
C ARG A 128 -7.85 -4.16 -16.18
N ASP A 129 -8.01 -4.88 -15.07
CA ASP A 129 -9.29 -5.10 -14.40
C ASP A 129 -9.39 -4.27 -13.11
N ARG A 130 -8.58 -3.20 -12.98
CA ARG A 130 -8.53 -2.34 -11.80
C ARG A 130 -9.91 -1.76 -11.48
N ILE A 131 -10.36 -1.99 -10.26
CA ILE A 131 -11.56 -1.36 -9.72
C ILE A 131 -11.18 0.03 -9.22
N GLN A 132 -11.84 1.07 -9.75
CA GLN A 132 -11.70 2.43 -9.24
C GLN A 132 -12.78 2.71 -8.21
N TYR A 133 -12.37 3.01 -6.98
CA TYR A 133 -13.25 3.46 -5.93
C TYR A 133 -13.46 4.97 -6.13
N PHE A 134 -14.58 5.35 -6.74
CA PHE A 134 -14.97 6.75 -6.84
C PHE A 134 -15.76 7.16 -5.60
N ASP A 135 -15.52 8.40 -5.17
CA ASP A 135 -16.35 9.07 -4.19
C ASP A 135 -17.82 8.98 -4.62
N LYS A 136 -18.66 8.30 -3.83
CA LYS A 136 -20.11 8.46 -3.97
C LYS A 136 -20.39 9.88 -3.49
N LYS A 137 -20.43 10.84 -4.42
CA LYS A 137 -20.91 12.20 -4.13
C LYS A 137 -22.17 12.07 -3.29
N VAL A 138 -22.07 12.43 -2.01
CA VAL A 138 -23.21 12.57 -1.12
C VAL A 138 -24.11 13.60 -1.80
N LYS A 139 -25.24 13.12 -2.32
CA LYS A 139 -26.29 13.97 -2.89
C LYS A 139 -27.07 14.64 -1.78
#